data_AF-A0A1F5NUH4-F1
#
_entry.id   AF-A0A1F5NUH4-F1
#
_cell.length_a   1.000
_cell.length_b   1.000
_cell.length_c   1.000
_cell.angle_alpha   90.00
_cell.angle_beta   90.00
_cell.angle_gamma   90.00
#
_symmetry.space_group_name_H-M   'P 1'
#
loop_
_entity.id
_entity.type
_entity.pdbx_description
1 polymer ?
#
loop_
_entity_poly.entity_id
_entity_poly.type
_entity_poly.pdbx_seq_one_letter_code
_entity_poly.pdbx_strand_id
1 'polypeptide(L)'
;MRNKIISACLAASLVMPVLALAQSADEAVVRCGGLAGTRCPTKGYKCTLEGDYPDALTKCVKEEARPAPIPVNKRPKAERVEYLKRSAQTQHNRTETAIDKLAVMVDRIEAYAAKLQERGVDTSSVVPSIESAKTTKEEIKAMLSELRARYEAIDPESDDVRTTVQAFMSEMKNIKKKLIEFHRMLMSIVKQLKSLERK
;
A
#
# COMPACT_ATOMS: atom_id res chain seq x y z
N MET A 1 -31.39 2.69 -84.55
CA MET A 1 -30.69 2.28 -85.79
C MET A 1 -29.21 2.65 -85.66
N ARG A 2 -28.31 1.77 -86.13
CA ARG A 2 -26.81 1.84 -86.13
C ARG A 2 -26.17 1.57 -84.76
N ASN A 3 -25.61 0.40 -84.42
CA ASN A 3 -24.81 -0.63 -85.12
C ASN A 3 -23.31 -0.30 -85.25
N LYS A 4 -22.47 -1.35 -85.02
CA LYS A 4 -20.98 -1.50 -85.07
C LYS A 4 -20.27 -1.32 -83.72
N ILE A 5 -19.67 -2.33 -83.04
CA ILE A 5 -18.72 -3.43 -83.41
C ILE A 5 -17.47 -2.92 -84.11
N ILE A 6 -16.31 -2.93 -83.40
CA ILE A 6 -14.93 -3.38 -83.78
C ILE A 6 -14.15 -3.51 -82.45
N SER A 7 -13.79 -4.70 -81.95
CA SER A 7 -12.67 -5.60 -82.28
C SER A 7 -11.28 -5.19 -81.73
N ALA A 8 -10.85 -5.98 -80.73
CA ALA A 8 -9.52 -6.56 -80.48
C ALA A 8 -8.23 -5.74 -80.65
N CYS A 9 -7.44 -5.65 -79.56
CA CYS A 9 -6.06 -6.17 -79.43
C CYS A 9 -5.56 -5.86 -78.01
N LEU A 10 -5.41 -6.86 -77.16
CA LEU A 10 -4.20 -7.66 -76.91
C LEU A 10 -3.08 -6.92 -76.13
N ALA A 11 -2.90 -7.44 -74.91
CA ALA A 11 -1.62 -7.78 -74.26
C ALA A 11 -0.68 -6.65 -73.79
N ALA A 12 -0.56 -6.52 -72.47
CA ALA A 12 0.68 -6.80 -71.71
C ALA A 12 0.41 -6.42 -70.24
N SER A 13 0.20 -7.40 -69.35
CA SER A 13 1.25 -7.90 -68.45
C SER A 13 2.04 -6.78 -67.77
N LEU A 14 1.68 -6.49 -66.52
CA LEU A 14 2.63 -6.49 -65.41
C LEU A 14 1.84 -6.60 -64.09
N VAL A 15 1.90 -7.81 -63.55
CA VAL A 15 1.48 -8.19 -62.21
C VAL A 15 2.33 -7.42 -61.21
N MET A 16 1.74 -6.45 -60.53
CA MET A 16 2.30 -5.89 -59.29
C MET A 16 1.77 -6.74 -58.13
N PRO A 17 2.64 -7.41 -57.35
CA PRO A 17 2.21 -8.18 -56.20
C PRO A 17 1.73 -7.22 -55.12
N VAL A 18 0.49 -7.43 -54.67
CA VAL A 18 -0.05 -6.92 -53.42
C VAL A 18 0.84 -7.48 -52.31
N LEU A 19 1.81 -6.68 -51.85
CA LEU A 19 2.46 -6.94 -50.58
C LEU A 19 1.41 -6.74 -49.50
N ALA A 20 0.81 -7.86 -49.08
CA ALA A 20 0.14 -7.97 -47.81
C ALA A 20 1.13 -7.52 -46.72
N LEU A 21 0.89 -6.35 -46.13
CA LEU A 21 1.39 -6.09 -44.79
C LEU A 21 0.76 -7.15 -43.89
N ALA A 22 1.51 -8.21 -43.65
CA ALA A 22 1.34 -9.04 -42.47
C ALA A 22 1.49 -8.10 -41.27
N GLN A 23 0.36 -7.63 -40.74
CA GLN A 23 0.29 -7.17 -39.37
C GLN A 23 0.71 -8.37 -38.53
N SER A 24 1.98 -8.40 -38.13
CA SER A 24 2.41 -9.21 -37.00
C SER A 24 1.54 -8.76 -35.84
N ALA A 25 0.60 -9.61 -35.44
CA ALA A 25 -0.09 -9.47 -34.18
C ALA A 25 0.99 -9.40 -33.10
N ASP A 26 1.24 -8.20 -32.60
CA ASP A 26 2.04 -7.97 -31.40
C ASP A 26 1.36 -8.79 -30.30
N GLU A 27 2.02 -9.89 -29.92
CA GLU A 27 1.65 -10.70 -28.76
C GLU A 27 1.54 -9.75 -27.56
N ALA A 28 0.36 -9.64 -26.97
CA ALA A 28 0.05 -8.67 -25.93
C ALA A 28 1.05 -8.76 -24.76
N VAL A 29 2.01 -7.83 -24.71
CA VAL A 29 3.03 -7.77 -23.66
C VAL A 29 2.35 -7.52 -22.31
N VAL A 30 2.42 -8.50 -21.40
CA VAL A 30 1.95 -8.35 -20.02
C VAL A 30 2.92 -7.43 -19.28
N ARG A 31 2.47 -6.23 -18.91
CA ARG A 31 3.24 -5.29 -18.09
C ARG A 31 3.13 -5.67 -16.62
N CYS A 32 4.27 -5.77 -15.95
CA CYS A 32 4.39 -6.19 -14.56
C CYS A 32 5.28 -5.18 -13.80
N GLY A 33 4.72 -4.41 -12.86
CA GLY A 33 5.55 -3.52 -12.00
C GLY A 33 5.00 -2.14 -11.69
N GLY A 34 3.70 -2.01 -11.44
CA GLY A 34 3.10 -0.70 -11.14
C GLY A 34 3.40 0.35 -12.23
N LEU A 35 3.60 1.60 -11.83
CA LEU A 35 3.81 2.75 -12.73
C LEU A 35 5.02 2.61 -13.68
N ALA A 36 6.03 1.80 -13.33
CA ALA A 36 7.25 1.62 -14.12
C ALA A 36 7.21 0.43 -15.10
N GLY A 37 6.28 -0.53 -14.92
CA GLY A 37 5.93 -1.61 -15.86
C GLY A 37 7.10 -2.32 -16.56
N THR A 38 7.65 -3.37 -15.94
CA THR A 38 8.60 -4.31 -16.58
C THR A 38 7.85 -5.20 -17.58
N ARG A 39 8.42 -5.45 -18.76
CA ARG A 39 7.79 -6.33 -19.77
C ARG A 39 8.07 -7.79 -19.45
N CYS A 40 7.03 -8.59 -19.18
CA CYS A 40 7.17 -10.04 -19.05
C CYS A 40 7.02 -10.73 -20.42
N PRO A 41 7.76 -11.81 -20.68
CA PRO A 41 7.50 -12.68 -21.83
C PRO A 41 6.07 -13.25 -21.75
N THR A 42 5.37 -13.32 -22.89
CA THR A 42 3.95 -13.70 -23.01
C THR A 42 3.67 -15.18 -22.78
N LYS A 43 4.62 -16.07 -23.07
CA LYS A 43 4.43 -17.52 -22.96
C LYS A 43 4.94 -18.05 -21.63
N GLY A 44 4.00 -18.46 -20.77
CA GLY A 44 4.29 -19.18 -19.53
C GLY A 44 4.96 -18.31 -18.46
N TYR A 45 4.71 -17.01 -18.42
CA TYR A 45 5.07 -16.16 -17.28
C TYR A 45 3.84 -15.45 -16.75
N LYS A 46 3.71 -15.39 -15.44
CA LYS A 46 2.69 -14.59 -14.75
C LYS A 46 3.36 -13.51 -13.91
N CYS A 47 2.75 -12.33 -13.95
CA CYS A 47 3.11 -11.25 -13.06
C CYS A 47 2.69 -11.62 -11.64
N THR A 48 3.65 -11.94 -10.78
CA THR A 48 3.37 -12.34 -9.40
C THR A 48 3.90 -11.27 -8.46
N LEU A 49 3.05 -10.81 -7.54
CA LEU A 49 3.48 -10.00 -6.41
C LEU A 49 4.38 -10.85 -5.53
N GLU A 50 5.63 -10.43 -5.34
CA GLU A 50 6.53 -11.10 -4.42
C GLU A 50 6.32 -10.53 -3.02
N GLY A 51 5.49 -11.20 -2.23
CA GLY A 51 5.14 -10.81 -0.85
C GLY A 51 3.67 -10.41 -0.67
N ASP A 52 3.22 -10.33 0.58
CA ASP A 52 1.82 -10.01 0.96
C ASP A 52 1.53 -8.49 1.02
N TYR A 53 2.21 -7.69 0.19
CA TYR A 53 2.26 -6.23 0.34
C TYR A 53 1.81 -5.49 -0.93
N PRO A 54 1.02 -4.40 -0.81
CA PRO A 54 0.52 -3.62 -1.94
C PRO A 54 1.60 -2.80 -2.67
N ASP A 55 2.79 -2.69 -2.08
CA ASP A 55 4.00 -2.01 -2.58
C ASP A 55 5.07 -2.98 -3.09
N ALA A 56 4.78 -4.28 -3.15
CA ALA A 56 5.75 -5.27 -3.60
C ALA A 56 6.13 -5.08 -5.08
N LEU A 57 7.44 -5.06 -5.34
CA LEU A 57 8.03 -5.19 -6.68
C LEU A 57 7.51 -6.48 -7.31
N THR A 58 6.72 -6.37 -8.37
CA THR A 58 6.22 -7.55 -9.07
C THR A 58 7.33 -8.15 -9.91
N LYS A 59 7.48 -9.48 -9.87
CA LYS A 59 8.42 -10.20 -10.74
C LYS A 59 7.68 -11.02 -11.79
N CYS A 60 8.28 -11.11 -12.97
CA CYS A 60 7.88 -12.08 -13.99
C CYS A 60 8.35 -13.46 -13.52
N VAL A 61 7.41 -14.32 -13.11
CA VAL A 61 7.73 -15.69 -12.69
C VAL A 61 7.22 -16.64 -13.75
N LYS A 62 8.08 -17.59 -14.16
CA LYS A 62 7.70 -18.66 -15.09
C LYS A 62 6.63 -19.53 -14.43
N GLU A 63 5.54 -19.80 -15.13
CA GLU A 63 4.35 -20.54 -14.69
C GLU A 63 4.61 -22.05 -14.50
N GLU A 64 5.88 -22.47 -14.45
CA GLU A 64 6.27 -23.80 -14.00
C GLU A 64 5.93 -23.93 -12.51
N ALA A 65 4.68 -24.35 -12.27
CA ALA A 65 4.11 -24.91 -11.04
C ALA A 65 4.79 -24.42 -9.76
N ARG A 66 4.59 -23.15 -9.40
CA ARG A 66 4.81 -22.74 -8.01
C ARG A 66 3.86 -23.62 -7.19
N PRO A 67 4.37 -24.47 -6.28
CA PRO A 67 3.49 -25.30 -5.46
C PRO A 67 2.52 -24.37 -4.75
N ALA A 68 1.23 -24.73 -4.74
CA ALA A 68 0.22 -23.93 -4.07
C ALA A 68 0.69 -23.63 -2.65
N PRO A 69 0.62 -22.36 -2.19
CA PRO A 69 1.09 -22.02 -0.86
C PRO A 69 0.41 -22.93 0.16
N ILE A 70 1.21 -23.63 0.96
CA ILE A 70 0.69 -24.51 2.00
C ILE A 70 -0.15 -23.64 2.94
N PRO A 71 -1.44 -23.98 3.15
CA PRO A 71 -2.30 -23.19 4.00
C PRO A 71 -1.72 -23.18 5.43
N VAL A 72 -1.79 -22.03 6.10
CA VAL A 72 -1.07 -21.78 7.37
C VAL A 72 -1.39 -22.85 8.43
N ASN A 73 -2.62 -23.37 8.45
CA ASN A 73 -3.05 -24.43 9.38
C ASN A 73 -2.35 -25.78 9.17
N LYS A 74 -1.80 -26.05 7.97
CA LYS A 74 -1.08 -27.30 7.64
C LYS A 74 0.43 -27.17 7.84
N ARG A 75 0.93 -26.00 8.20
CA ARG A 75 2.37 -25.77 8.42
C ARG A 75 2.81 -26.29 9.79
N PRO A 76 4.08 -26.68 9.96
CA PRO A 76 4.66 -27.00 11.26
C PRO A 76 4.46 -25.86 12.27
N LYS A 77 4.35 -26.19 13.57
CA LYS A 77 4.09 -25.22 14.66
C LYS A 77 5.08 -24.05 14.63
N ALA A 78 6.38 -24.34 14.49
CA ALA A 78 7.42 -23.33 14.39
C ALA A 78 7.25 -22.39 13.18
N GLU A 79 6.94 -22.94 12.00
CA GLU A 79 6.75 -22.14 10.79
C GLU A 79 5.50 -21.24 10.87
N ARG A 80 4.47 -21.68 11.60
CA ARG A 80 3.29 -20.87 11.91
C ARG A 80 3.64 -19.69 12.83
N VAL A 81 4.45 -19.93 13.86
CA VAL A 81 4.89 -18.87 14.78
C VAL A 81 5.74 -17.83 14.04
N GLU A 82 6.67 -18.27 13.19
CA GLU A 82 7.46 -17.36 12.34
C GLU A 82 6.57 -16.52 11.41
N TYR A 83 5.57 -17.14 10.77
CA TYR A 83 4.60 -16.41 9.95
C TYR A 83 3.84 -15.36 10.78
N LEU A 84 3.44 -15.69 12.00
CA LEU A 84 2.75 -14.77 12.91
C LEU A 84 3.65 -13.61 13.33
N LYS A 85 4.91 -13.87 13.72
CA LYS A 85 5.89 -12.82 14.06
C LYS A 85 6.11 -11.87 12.88
N ARG A 86 6.26 -12.40 11.67
CA ARG A 86 6.38 -11.58 10.45
C ARG A 86 5.14 -10.72 10.20
N SER A 87 3.95 -11.29 10.35
CA SER A 87 2.70 -10.55 10.21
C SER A 87 2.54 -9.47 11.28
N ALA A 88 2.92 -9.77 12.53
CA ALA A 88 2.89 -8.83 13.64
C ALA A 88 3.87 -7.67 13.41
N GLN A 89 5.12 -7.97 13.00
CA GLN A 89 6.12 -6.98 12.63
C GLN A 89 5.63 -6.06 11.49
N THR A 90 4.95 -6.65 10.50
CA THR A 90 4.34 -5.90 9.39
C THR A 90 3.36 -4.85 9.92
N GLN A 91 2.45 -5.26 10.81
CA GLN A 91 1.46 -4.36 11.39
C GLN A 91 2.12 -3.31 12.28
N HIS A 92 3.13 -3.71 13.06
CA HIS A 92 3.94 -2.81 13.88
C HIS A 92 4.52 -1.67 13.03
N ASN A 93 5.26 -2.00 11.97
CA ASN A 93 5.93 -1.01 11.12
C ASN A 93 4.92 -0.08 10.43
N ARG A 94 3.77 -0.61 9.99
CA ARG A 94 2.70 0.20 9.38
C ARG A 94 2.10 1.19 10.38
N THR A 95 1.89 0.75 11.63
CA THR A 95 1.35 1.61 12.69
C THR A 95 2.38 2.64 13.14
N GLU A 96 3.64 2.26 13.30
CA GLU A 96 4.75 3.17 13.60
C GLU A 96 4.86 4.28 12.56
N THR A 97 4.88 3.91 11.27
CA THR A 97 4.87 4.88 10.17
C THR A 97 3.67 5.83 10.23
N ALA A 98 2.50 5.33 10.63
CA ALA A 98 1.31 6.17 10.77
C ALA A 98 1.46 7.14 11.95
N ILE A 99 2.00 6.71 13.09
CA ILE A 99 2.29 7.57 14.24
C ILE A 99 3.25 8.69 13.83
N ASP A 100 4.32 8.38 13.10
CA ASP A 100 5.30 9.38 12.68
C ASP A 100 4.70 10.41 11.72
N LYS A 101 3.83 9.97 10.79
CA LYS A 101 3.08 10.90 9.93
C LYS A 101 2.17 11.84 10.73
N LEU A 102 1.52 11.33 11.79
CA LEU A 102 0.70 12.14 12.68
C LEU A 102 1.56 13.06 13.57
N ALA A 103 2.76 12.63 13.97
CA ALA A 103 3.70 13.45 14.73
C ALA A 103 4.13 14.69 13.94
N VAL A 104 4.44 14.54 12.66
CA VAL A 104 4.72 15.68 11.77
C VAL A 104 3.56 16.68 11.72
N MET A 105 2.31 16.23 11.88
CA MET A 105 1.17 17.15 11.97
C MET A 105 1.11 17.90 13.30
N VAL A 106 1.52 17.28 14.42
CA VAL A 106 1.69 17.98 15.70
C VAL A 106 2.70 19.12 15.54
N ASP A 107 3.89 18.83 15.00
CA ASP A 107 4.94 19.83 14.82
C ASP A 107 4.47 21.00 13.94
N ARG A 108 3.72 20.70 12.86
CA ARG A 108 3.13 21.72 11.99
C ARG A 108 2.07 22.56 12.69
N ILE A 109 1.25 21.95 13.55
CA ILE A 109 0.24 22.64 14.35
C ILE A 109 0.91 23.59 15.33
N GLU A 110 1.97 23.15 16.00
CA GLU A 110 2.75 23.98 16.93
C GLU A 110 3.40 25.17 16.22
N ALA A 111 4.07 24.92 15.10
CA ALA A 111 4.66 25.97 14.29
C ALA A 111 3.62 26.99 13.81
N TYR A 112 2.40 26.54 13.50
CA TYR A 112 1.31 27.43 13.10
C TYR A 112 0.75 28.24 14.28
N ALA A 113 0.59 27.62 15.45
CA ALA A 113 0.18 28.33 16.67
C ALA A 113 1.19 29.42 17.06
N ALA A 114 2.50 29.11 17.01
CA ALA A 114 3.56 30.09 17.27
C ALA A 114 3.50 31.29 16.29
N LYS A 115 3.31 31.03 14.99
CA LYS A 115 3.15 32.09 13.98
C LYS A 115 1.91 32.97 14.21
N LEU A 116 0.82 32.41 14.73
CA LEU A 116 -0.37 33.19 15.07
C LEU A 116 -0.11 34.06 16.30
N GLN A 117 0.60 33.54 17.30
CA GLN A 117 1.01 34.29 18.47
C GLN A 117 1.94 35.47 18.12
N GLU A 118 2.88 35.28 17.19
CA GLU A 118 3.73 36.35 16.66
C GLU A 118 2.93 37.47 15.95
N ARG A 119 1.77 37.13 15.37
CA ARG A 119 0.84 38.09 14.76
C ARG A 119 -0.10 38.75 15.78
N GLY A 120 0.04 38.45 17.06
CA GLY A 120 -0.80 38.99 18.13
C GLY A 120 -2.14 38.26 18.32
N VAL A 121 -2.35 37.10 17.69
CA VAL A 121 -3.55 36.27 17.92
C VAL A 121 -3.35 35.42 19.17
N ASP A 122 -4.30 35.47 20.11
CA ASP A 122 -4.26 34.67 21.33
C ASP A 122 -4.53 33.18 21.04
N THR A 123 -3.51 32.34 21.24
CA THR A 123 -3.55 30.89 21.06
C THR A 123 -3.69 30.10 22.36
N SER A 124 -3.86 30.78 23.51
CA SER A 124 -3.93 30.16 24.85
C SER A 124 -4.94 29.02 24.95
N SER A 125 -6.08 29.14 24.27
CA SER A 125 -7.14 28.12 24.24
C SER A 125 -6.75 26.80 23.56
N VAL A 126 -5.76 26.80 22.67
CA VAL A 126 -5.38 25.63 21.86
C VAL A 126 -4.19 24.88 22.46
N VAL A 127 -3.32 25.56 23.22
CA VAL A 127 -2.11 24.97 23.83
C VAL A 127 -2.42 23.69 24.64
N PRO A 128 -3.46 23.62 25.50
CA PRO A 128 -3.78 22.40 26.23
C PRO A 128 -4.14 21.22 25.32
N SER A 129 -4.78 21.49 24.18
CA SER A 129 -5.16 20.45 23.22
C SER A 129 -3.92 19.90 22.49
N ILE A 130 -2.92 20.74 22.21
CA ILE A 130 -1.65 20.32 21.63
C ILE A 130 -0.88 19.41 22.61
N GLU A 131 -0.84 19.77 23.90
CA GLU A 131 -0.19 18.94 24.92
C GLU A 131 -0.91 17.59 25.12
N SER A 132 -2.24 17.60 25.08
CA SER A 132 -3.05 16.37 25.07
C SER A 132 -2.74 15.47 23.86
N ALA A 133 -2.56 16.07 22.68
CA ALA A 133 -2.18 15.38 21.46
C ALA A 133 -0.79 14.74 21.56
N LYS A 134 0.20 15.45 22.13
CA LYS A 134 1.54 14.91 22.40
C LYS A 134 1.50 13.73 23.37
N THR A 135 0.74 13.86 24.45
CA THR A 135 0.57 12.78 25.44
C THR A 135 -0.02 11.54 24.79
N THR A 136 -1.08 11.70 23.99
CA THR A 136 -1.71 10.61 23.25
C THR A 136 -0.73 9.92 22.29
N LYS A 137 0.14 10.68 21.62
CA LYS A 137 1.18 10.14 20.74
C LYS A 137 2.15 9.23 21.52
N GLU A 138 2.63 9.66 22.69
CA GLU A 138 3.53 8.86 23.52
C GLU A 138 2.85 7.61 24.09
N GLU A 139 1.58 7.70 24.51
CA GLU A 139 0.80 6.53 24.91
C GLU A 139 0.70 5.47 23.81
N ILE A 140 0.38 5.90 22.58
CA ILE A 140 0.27 4.97 21.44
C ILE A 140 1.63 4.32 21.15
N LYS A 141 2.73 5.08 21.22
CA LYS A 141 4.09 4.54 21.06
C LYS A 141 4.43 3.51 22.13
N ALA A 142 4.12 3.80 23.39
CA ALA A 142 4.34 2.87 24.49
C ALA A 142 3.56 1.57 24.29
N MET A 143 2.26 1.65 23.97
CA MET A 143 1.44 0.46 23.67
C MET A 143 1.99 -0.37 22.51
N LEU A 144 2.48 0.29 21.46
CA LEU A 144 3.05 -0.40 20.30
C LEU A 144 4.36 -1.12 20.63
N SER A 145 5.21 -0.48 21.44
CA SER A 145 6.47 -1.06 21.93
C SER A 145 6.23 -2.25 22.86
N GLU A 146 5.27 -2.16 23.77
CA GLU A 146 4.89 -3.28 24.64
C GLU A 146 4.34 -4.46 23.84
N LEU A 147 3.48 -4.18 22.86
CA LEU A 147 2.94 -5.20 21.97
C LEU A 147 4.05 -5.91 21.18
N ARG A 148 5.08 -5.16 20.78
CA ARG A 148 6.28 -5.71 20.12
C ARG A 148 6.99 -6.73 20.97
N ALA A 149 7.32 -6.37 22.20
CA ALA A 149 7.97 -7.27 23.13
C ALA A 149 7.17 -8.58 23.34
N ARG A 150 5.83 -8.48 23.40
CA ARG A 150 4.95 -9.65 23.57
C ARG A 150 5.02 -10.64 22.41
N TYR A 151 4.99 -10.18 21.15
CA TYR A 151 4.99 -11.11 20.02
C TYR A 151 6.40 -11.65 19.68
N GLU A 152 7.46 -10.89 19.96
CA GLU A 152 8.84 -11.36 19.77
C GLU A 152 9.17 -12.50 20.74
N ALA A 153 8.62 -12.46 21.95
CA ALA A 153 8.78 -13.46 23.00
C ALA A 153 7.99 -14.77 22.78
N ILE A 154 7.20 -14.90 21.70
CA ILE A 154 6.44 -16.13 21.43
C ILE A 154 7.41 -17.29 21.16
N ASP A 155 7.33 -18.32 21.99
CA ASP A 155 8.04 -19.59 21.82
C ASP A 155 7.25 -20.50 20.85
N PRO A 156 7.88 -21.00 19.76
CA PRO A 156 7.35 -22.04 18.90
C PRO A 156 6.73 -23.25 19.61
N GLU A 157 7.29 -23.66 20.74
CA GLU A 157 6.87 -24.86 21.45
C GLU A 157 5.77 -24.60 22.49
N SER A 158 5.49 -23.34 22.82
CA SER A 158 4.43 -22.96 23.76
C SER A 158 3.03 -23.35 23.24
N ASP A 159 2.15 -23.79 24.14
CA ASP A 159 0.74 -24.07 23.82
C ASP A 159 -0.14 -22.80 23.81
N ASP A 160 0.40 -21.67 24.25
CA ASP A 160 -0.33 -20.42 24.42
C ASP A 160 -0.41 -19.57 23.15
N VAL A 161 0.25 -19.98 22.05
CA VAL A 161 0.33 -19.22 20.79
C VAL A 161 -1.03 -18.67 20.33
N ARG A 162 -2.10 -19.47 20.45
CA ARG A 162 -3.45 -19.03 20.06
C ARG A 162 -3.94 -17.86 20.92
N THR A 163 -3.73 -17.95 22.23
CA THR A 163 -4.14 -16.90 23.18
C THR A 163 -3.33 -15.63 22.96
N THR A 164 -2.03 -15.75 22.70
CA THR A 164 -1.15 -14.61 22.39
C THR A 164 -1.59 -13.91 21.11
N VAL A 165 -1.97 -14.66 20.07
CA VAL A 165 -2.48 -14.09 18.82
C VAL A 165 -3.81 -13.36 19.05
N GLN A 166 -4.71 -13.90 19.88
CA GLN A 166 -5.96 -13.23 20.22
C GLN A 166 -5.73 -11.93 21.00
N ALA A 167 -4.81 -11.95 21.96
CA ALA A 167 -4.40 -10.76 22.71
C ALA A 167 -3.80 -9.71 21.75
N PHE A 168 -2.89 -10.11 20.86
CA PHE A 168 -2.30 -9.24 19.85
C PHE A 168 -3.36 -8.56 18.97
N MET A 169 -4.34 -9.32 18.47
CA MET A 169 -5.41 -8.75 17.65
C MET A 169 -6.27 -7.74 18.41
N SER A 170 -6.57 -8.03 19.68
CA SER A 170 -7.32 -7.13 20.55
C SER A 170 -6.56 -5.82 20.81
N GLU A 171 -5.28 -5.92 21.17
CA GLU A 171 -4.41 -4.78 21.43
C GLU A 171 -4.21 -3.93 20.16
N MET A 172 -3.95 -4.56 19.01
CA MET A 172 -3.88 -3.84 17.73
C MET A 172 -5.18 -3.10 17.39
N LYS A 173 -6.35 -3.66 17.71
CA LYS A 173 -7.64 -2.99 17.50
C LYS A 173 -7.75 -1.75 18.40
N ASN A 174 -7.28 -1.84 19.63
CA ASN A 174 -7.26 -0.70 20.57
C ASN A 174 -6.28 0.38 20.12
N ILE A 175 -5.08 0.01 19.68
CA ILE A 175 -4.09 0.93 19.10
C ILE A 175 -4.69 1.66 17.89
N LYS A 176 -5.36 0.94 16.98
CA LYS A 176 -6.03 1.54 15.82
C LYS A 176 -7.12 2.55 16.22
N LYS A 177 -7.91 2.25 17.26
CA LYS A 177 -8.92 3.19 17.77
C LYS A 177 -8.26 4.47 18.32
N LYS A 178 -7.23 4.33 19.17
CA LYS A 178 -6.48 5.47 19.69
C LYS A 178 -5.83 6.30 18.57
N LEU A 179 -5.31 5.66 17.52
CA LEU A 179 -4.77 6.36 16.36
C LEU A 179 -5.82 7.21 15.63
N ILE A 180 -7.05 6.69 15.48
CA ILE A 180 -8.17 7.43 14.88
C ILE A 180 -8.59 8.60 15.78
N GLU A 181 -8.66 8.38 17.10
CA GLU A 181 -8.96 9.43 18.07
C GLU A 181 -7.90 10.53 18.06
N PHE A 182 -6.62 10.15 18.01
CA PHE A 182 -5.51 11.08 17.87
C PHE A 182 -5.64 11.90 16.58
N HIS A 183 -5.90 11.27 15.43
CA HIS A 183 -6.15 12.00 14.19
C HIS A 183 -7.33 12.98 14.31
N ARG A 184 -8.44 12.57 14.90
CA ARG A 184 -9.61 13.45 15.12
C ARG A 184 -9.28 14.64 16.02
N MET A 185 -8.47 14.43 17.07
CA MET A 185 -7.99 15.47 17.96
C MET A 185 -7.17 16.51 17.18
N LEU A 186 -6.21 16.07 16.35
CA LEU A 186 -5.42 16.96 15.49
C LEU A 186 -6.30 17.77 14.55
N MET A 187 -7.30 17.14 13.92
CA MET A 187 -8.22 17.84 13.02
C MET A 187 -9.11 18.86 13.76
N SER A 188 -9.48 18.59 15.02
CA SER A 188 -10.18 19.56 15.86
C SER A 188 -9.30 20.77 16.18
N ILE A 189 -8.05 20.54 16.56
CA ILE A 189 -7.07 21.60 16.83
C ILE A 189 -6.87 22.50 15.61
N VAL A 190 -6.67 21.92 14.43
CA VAL A 190 -6.53 22.68 13.18
C VAL A 190 -7.76 23.56 12.91
N LYS A 191 -8.97 23.06 13.18
CA LYS A 191 -10.20 23.85 13.02
C LYS A 191 -10.25 25.02 14.00
N GLN A 192 -9.82 24.83 15.25
CA GLN A 192 -9.78 25.88 16.25
C GLN A 192 -8.76 26.96 15.88
N LEU A 193 -7.55 26.59 15.45
CA LEU A 193 -6.54 27.58 15.02
C LEU A 193 -7.04 28.40 13.81
N LYS A 194 -7.71 27.76 12.85
CA LYS A 194 -8.31 28.46 11.71
C LYS A 194 -9.46 29.38 12.09
N SER A 195 -10.18 29.11 13.18
CA SER A 195 -11.25 30.01 13.63
C SER A 195 -10.68 31.21 14.40
N LEU A 196 -9.54 31.06 15.07
CA LEU A 196 -8.81 32.15 15.70
C LEU A 196 -8.21 33.12 14.69
N GLU A 197 -7.62 32.63 13.59
CA GLU A 197 -7.05 33.50 12.53
C GLU A 197 -8.10 34.39 11.83
N ARG A 198 -9.38 33.98 11.84
CA ARG A 198 -10.47 34.72 11.18
C ARG A 198 -11.05 35.85 12.04
N LYS A 199 -10.66 35.95 13.31
CA LYS A 199 -11.13 36.98 14.24
C LYS A 199 -10.13 38.12 14.30
#